data_AF-X0KK55-F1
#
_entry.id   AF-X0KK55-F1
#
_cell.length_a   1.000
_cell.length_b   1.000
_cell.length_c   1.000
_cell.angle_alpha   90.00
_cell.angle_beta   90.00
_cell.angle_gamma   90.00
#
_symmetry.space_group_name_H-M   'P 1'
#
loop_
_entity.id
_entity.type
_entity.pdbx_description
1 polymer ?
#
loop_
_entity_poly.entity_id
_entity_poly.type
_entity_poly.pdbx_seq_one_letter_code
_entity_poly.pdbx_strand_id
1 'polypeptide(L)'
;MSEIVLRDARYSELPEIAHIMSEAFWKDNLFGELIHLHRSEYPDDVHLYWLRRARVNFWDYRSRWLVAVAKDERGQEVIAGIAQWARLGDGGQKLECWYLDPRNLLKPLSSIAMTIHAWAWPNRASDPKQEDIIERAYPHFEDIWSGKRAESWYLEGLAVRPDFQRRNVGRKLVQWGLEQ
;
A
#
# COMPACT_ATOMS: atom_id res chain seq x y z
N MET A 1 -11.77 -11.84 22.66
CA MET A 1 -10.92 -11.18 21.65
C MET A 1 -11.65 -11.23 20.33
N SER A 2 -11.92 -10.09 19.70
CA SER A 2 -12.57 -10.07 18.38
C SER A 2 -11.73 -10.86 17.38
N GLU A 3 -12.37 -11.74 16.63
CA GLU A 3 -11.73 -12.51 15.57
C GLU A 3 -11.16 -11.57 14.50
N ILE A 4 -9.93 -11.84 14.06
CA ILE A 4 -9.29 -11.12 12.95
C ILE A 4 -9.42 -11.98 11.69
N VAL A 5 -10.13 -11.45 10.71
CA VAL A 5 -10.39 -12.08 9.42
C VAL A 5 -9.64 -11.33 8.32
N LEU A 6 -9.02 -12.07 7.40
CA LEU A 6 -8.36 -11.50 6.23
C LEU A 6 -9.29 -11.51 5.03
N ARG A 7 -9.27 -10.46 4.23
CA ARG A 7 -9.94 -10.40 2.92
C ARG A 7 -9.25 -9.40 2.00
N ASP A 8 -9.64 -9.42 0.73
CA ASP A 8 -9.23 -8.38 -0.21
C ASP A 8 -9.80 -7.01 0.19
N ALA A 9 -8.99 -5.99 -0.04
CA ALA A 9 -9.36 -4.59 0.11
C ALA A 9 -10.34 -4.17 -0.97
N ARG A 10 -11.28 -3.29 -0.62
CA ARG A 10 -12.17 -2.63 -1.57
C ARG A 10 -11.60 -1.27 -1.95
N TYR A 11 -11.89 -0.81 -3.16
CA TYR A 11 -11.45 0.52 -3.62
C TYR A 11 -11.95 1.66 -2.71
N SER A 12 -13.16 1.53 -2.16
CA SER A 12 -13.73 2.51 -1.22
C SER A 12 -12.98 2.59 0.12
N GLU A 13 -12.15 1.59 0.44
CA GLU A 13 -11.38 1.52 1.68
C GLU A 13 -10.00 2.18 1.56
N LEU A 14 -9.57 2.55 0.36
CA LEU A 14 -8.26 3.15 0.13
C LEU A 14 -7.99 4.42 0.97
N PRO A 15 -8.95 5.33 1.22
CA PRO A 15 -8.76 6.45 2.14
C PRO A 15 -8.43 5.99 3.57
N GLU A 16 -9.19 5.04 4.12
CA GLU A 16 -8.94 4.49 5.46
C GLU A 16 -7.59 3.77 5.52
N ILE A 17 -7.25 2.98 4.49
CA ILE A 17 -5.96 2.31 4.35
C ILE A 17 -4.82 3.34 4.39
N ALA A 18 -4.96 4.44 3.66
CA ALA A 18 -3.96 5.51 3.63
C ALA A 18 -3.77 6.18 5.00
N HIS A 19 -4.85 6.38 5.76
CA HIS A 19 -4.75 6.86 7.14
C HIS A 19 -4.03 5.87 8.04
N ILE A 20 -4.39 4.58 7.98
CA ILE A 20 -3.73 3.53 8.77
C ILE A 20 -2.23 3.45 8.44
N MET A 21 -1.84 3.53 7.17
CA MET A 21 -0.43 3.55 6.77
C MET A 21 0.28 4.80 7.33
N SER A 22 -0.36 5.97 7.29
CA SER A 22 0.20 7.21 7.86
C SER A 22 0.45 7.09 9.36
N GLU A 23 -0.49 6.52 10.10
CA GLU A 23 -0.35 6.30 11.55
C GLU A 23 0.72 5.26 11.87
N ALA A 24 0.71 4.13 11.16
CA ALA A 24 1.65 3.04 11.40
C ALA A 24 3.10 3.44 11.11
N PHE A 25 3.31 4.24 10.06
CA PHE A 25 4.64 4.71 9.64
C PHE A 25 4.99 6.11 10.17
N TRP A 26 4.21 6.67 11.10
CA TRP A 26 4.40 8.03 11.61
C TRP A 26 5.81 8.30 12.17
N LYS A 27 6.40 7.29 12.83
CA LYS A 27 7.73 7.34 13.44
C LYS A 27 8.78 6.54 12.64
N ASP A 28 8.46 6.15 11.41
CA ASP A 28 9.38 5.42 10.56
C ASP A 28 10.47 6.35 10.01
N ASN A 29 11.69 5.85 9.87
CA ASN A 29 12.82 6.66 9.39
C ASN A 29 12.66 7.06 7.92
N LEU A 30 12.14 6.18 7.08
CA LEU A 30 11.96 6.45 5.66
C LEU A 30 10.69 7.25 5.43
N PHE A 31 9.55 6.75 5.88
CA PHE A 31 8.26 7.35 5.58
C PHE A 31 7.96 8.55 6.49
N GLY A 32 8.27 8.47 7.77
CA GLY A 32 8.04 9.56 8.73
C GLY A 32 9.07 10.66 8.59
N GLU A 33 10.35 10.36 8.86
CA GLU A 33 11.40 11.38 8.95
C GLU A 33 11.88 11.91 7.61
N LEU A 34 12.09 11.04 6.62
CA LEU A 34 12.70 11.43 5.35
C LEU A 34 11.69 11.93 4.32
N ILE A 35 10.63 11.14 4.06
CA ILE A 35 9.61 11.50 3.08
C ILE A 35 8.70 12.61 3.63
N HIS A 36 8.23 12.49 4.88
CA HIS A 36 7.29 13.44 5.49
C HIS A 36 7.94 14.34 6.55
N LEU A 37 8.96 15.11 6.14
CA LEU A 37 9.71 16.02 7.00
C LEU A 37 8.80 17.01 7.78
N HIS A 38 7.73 17.48 7.14
CA HIS A 38 6.80 18.48 7.70
C HIS A 38 5.52 17.86 8.30
N ARG A 39 5.52 16.55 8.59
CA ARG A 39 4.33 15.85 9.13
C ARG A 39 3.77 16.45 10.42
N SER A 40 4.61 17.02 11.28
CA SER A 40 4.16 17.67 12.51
C SER A 40 3.43 18.99 12.25
N GLU A 41 3.75 19.67 11.14
CA GLU A 41 3.12 20.94 10.74
C GLU A 41 1.84 20.69 9.94
N TYR A 42 1.79 19.59 9.16
CA TYR A 42 0.68 19.22 8.30
C TYR A 42 0.25 17.74 8.49
N PRO A 43 -0.21 17.34 9.69
CA PRO A 43 -0.52 15.93 9.98
C PRO A 43 -1.62 15.36 9.07
N ASP A 44 -2.57 16.19 8.67
CA ASP A 44 -3.69 15.80 7.83
C ASP A 44 -3.28 15.53 6.37
N ASP A 45 -2.09 15.93 5.93
CA ASP A 45 -1.65 15.77 4.55
C ASP A 45 -0.86 14.47 4.31
N VAL A 46 -0.34 13.82 5.36
CA VAL A 46 0.53 12.63 5.26
C VAL A 46 -0.15 11.47 4.51
N HIS A 47 -1.46 11.30 4.70
CA HIS A 47 -2.23 10.26 4.02
C HIS A 47 -2.29 10.42 2.51
N LEU A 48 -2.09 11.63 1.97
CA LEU A 48 -2.14 11.89 0.53
C LEU A 48 -1.05 11.11 -0.23
N TYR A 49 0.13 10.95 0.38
CA TYR A 49 1.22 10.14 -0.18
C TYR A 49 0.77 8.70 -0.44
N TRP A 50 0.17 8.08 0.57
CA TRP A 50 -0.30 6.70 0.53
C TRP A 50 -1.52 6.55 -0.36
N LEU A 51 -2.48 7.47 -0.26
CA LEU A 51 -3.75 7.43 -1.00
C LEU A 51 -3.52 7.48 -2.51
N ARG A 52 -2.63 8.36 -2.99
CA ARG A 52 -2.33 8.50 -4.41
C ARG A 52 -1.71 7.21 -4.95
N ARG A 53 -0.71 6.66 -4.26
CA ARG A 53 -0.06 5.40 -4.63
C ARG A 53 -1.04 4.23 -4.58
N ALA A 54 -1.85 4.13 -3.53
CA ALA A 54 -2.86 3.09 -3.39
C ALA A 54 -3.89 3.14 -4.54
N ARG A 55 -4.38 4.32 -4.93
CA ARG A 55 -5.34 4.47 -6.03
C ARG A 55 -4.77 4.05 -7.39
N VAL A 56 -3.47 4.21 -7.61
CA VAL A 56 -2.81 3.74 -8.84
C VAL A 56 -2.56 2.23 -8.76
N ASN A 57 -1.94 1.77 -7.69
CA ASN A 57 -1.54 0.37 -7.49
C ASN A 57 -2.72 -0.59 -7.28
N PHE A 58 -3.89 -0.09 -6.89
CA PHE A 58 -5.11 -0.92 -6.83
C PHE A 58 -5.50 -1.48 -8.20
N TRP A 59 -5.15 -0.77 -9.28
CA TRP A 59 -5.39 -1.21 -10.66
C TRP A 59 -4.21 -1.97 -11.26
N ASP A 60 -3.18 -2.25 -10.48
CA ASP A 60 -2.13 -3.17 -10.88
C ASP A 60 -2.59 -4.60 -10.64
N TYR A 61 -2.79 -5.38 -11.71
CA TYR A 61 -3.27 -6.75 -11.60
C TYR A 61 -2.28 -7.70 -10.93
N ARG A 62 -0.99 -7.32 -10.87
CA ARG A 62 0.03 -8.04 -10.11
C ARG A 62 -0.03 -7.73 -8.62
N SER A 63 -0.66 -6.63 -8.24
CA SER A 63 -0.82 -6.23 -6.84
C SER A 63 -2.00 -6.95 -6.20
N ARG A 64 -1.85 -7.28 -4.91
CA ARG A 64 -2.88 -7.81 -4.04
C ARG A 64 -2.92 -6.98 -2.78
N TRP A 65 -4.08 -6.40 -2.52
CA TRP A 65 -4.34 -5.56 -1.37
C TRP A 65 -5.18 -6.36 -0.38
N LEU A 66 -4.60 -6.65 0.77
CA LEU A 66 -5.26 -7.39 1.84
C LEU A 66 -5.53 -6.47 3.02
N VAL A 67 -6.69 -6.65 3.63
CA VAL A 67 -7.04 -6.02 4.90
C VAL A 67 -7.31 -7.09 5.94
N ALA A 68 -6.79 -6.85 7.13
CA ALA A 68 -7.17 -7.56 8.33
C ALA A 68 -8.30 -6.78 9.01
N VAL A 69 -9.46 -7.41 9.15
CA VAL A 69 -10.66 -6.80 9.73
C VAL A 69 -10.92 -7.42 11.09
N ALA A 70 -11.24 -6.56 12.06
CA ALA A 70 -11.70 -6.96 13.37
C ALA A 70 -13.07 -6.32 13.66
N LYS A 71 -13.86 -6.94 14.54
CA LYS A 71 -15.08 -6.33 15.06
C LYS A 71 -14.76 -5.43 16.25
N ASP A 72 -15.24 -4.20 16.22
CA ASP A 72 -15.17 -3.30 17.37
C ASP A 72 -16.16 -3.71 18.49
N GLU A 73 -16.18 -2.95 19.58
CA GLU A 73 -17.09 -3.18 20.72
C GLU A 73 -18.57 -3.05 20.36
N ARG A 74 -18.87 -2.36 19.25
CA ARG A 74 -20.22 -2.15 18.71
C ARG A 74 -20.58 -3.18 17.63
N GLY A 75 -19.69 -4.13 17.35
CA GLY A 75 -19.84 -5.15 16.33
C GLY A 75 -19.59 -4.67 14.88
N GLN A 76 -19.13 -3.44 14.68
CA GLN A 76 -18.79 -2.90 13.37
C GLN A 76 -17.44 -3.44 12.90
N GLU A 77 -17.34 -3.67 11.59
CA GLU A 77 -16.08 -4.07 10.95
C GLU A 77 -15.13 -2.89 10.86
N VAL A 78 -13.93 -3.09 11.38
CA VAL A 78 -12.88 -2.08 11.42
C VAL A 78 -11.59 -2.68 10.90
N ILE A 79 -10.87 -1.92 10.06
CA ILE A 79 -9.59 -2.36 9.49
C ILE A 79 -8.51 -2.25 10.57
N ALA A 80 -7.98 -3.40 10.98
CA ALA A 80 -6.92 -3.54 11.98
C ALA A 80 -5.51 -3.47 11.37
N GLY A 81 -5.37 -3.76 10.07
CA GLY A 81 -4.11 -3.71 9.36
C GLY A 81 -4.27 -4.03 7.88
N ILE A 82 -3.21 -3.79 7.12
CA ILE A 82 -3.18 -3.87 5.66
C ILE A 82 -1.88 -4.52 5.22
N ALA A 83 -1.92 -5.26 4.11
CA ALA A 83 -0.73 -5.70 3.41
C ALA A 83 -0.90 -5.52 1.89
N GLN A 84 0.14 -4.99 1.26
CA GLN A 84 0.25 -4.87 -0.18
C GLN A 84 1.31 -5.86 -0.66
N TRP A 85 0.90 -6.79 -1.52
CA TRP A 85 1.76 -7.81 -2.12
C TRP A 85 1.81 -7.63 -3.62
N ALA A 86 2.98 -7.79 -4.22
CA ALA A 86 3.16 -7.87 -5.67
C ALA A 86 3.57 -9.29 -6.08
N ARG A 87 2.90 -9.85 -7.08
CA ARG A 87 3.34 -11.08 -7.74
C ARG A 87 4.36 -10.75 -8.82
N LEU A 88 5.58 -11.23 -8.65
CA LEU A 88 6.68 -11.08 -9.61
C LEU A 88 6.79 -12.30 -10.53
N GLY A 89 7.52 -12.14 -11.63
CA GLY A 89 7.81 -13.20 -12.59
C GLY A 89 6.66 -13.53 -13.53
N ASP A 90 6.69 -14.75 -14.08
CA ASP A 90 5.73 -15.27 -15.05
C ASP A 90 4.37 -15.49 -14.41
N GLY A 91 4.32 -15.85 -13.12
CA GLY A 91 3.06 -15.93 -12.38
C GLY A 91 2.36 -14.58 -12.26
N GLY A 92 3.13 -13.49 -12.17
CA GLY A 92 2.60 -12.12 -12.19
C GLY A 92 2.04 -11.74 -13.56
N GLN A 93 2.76 -12.07 -14.63
CA GLN A 93 2.30 -11.85 -16.01
C GLN A 93 0.97 -12.55 -16.31
N LYS A 94 0.73 -13.74 -15.77
CA LYS A 94 -0.53 -14.46 -15.93
C LYS A 94 -1.74 -13.76 -15.31
N LEU A 95 -1.52 -12.85 -14.35
CA LEU A 95 -2.60 -12.07 -13.73
C LEU A 95 -2.98 -10.86 -14.57
N GLU A 96 -2.14 -10.45 -15.52
CA GLU A 96 -2.40 -9.32 -16.38
C GLU A 96 -3.57 -9.59 -17.32
N CYS A 97 -4.31 -8.54 -17.65
CA CYS A 97 -5.36 -8.66 -18.65
C CYS A 97 -4.74 -8.77 -20.04
N TRP A 98 -5.52 -9.32 -20.96
CA TRP A 98 -5.16 -9.34 -22.38
C TRP A 98 -4.89 -7.91 -22.89
N TYR A 99 -4.00 -7.75 -23.88
CA TYR A 99 -3.45 -6.42 -24.24
C TYR A 99 -4.52 -5.39 -24.67
N LEU A 100 -5.63 -5.80 -25.30
CA LEU A 100 -6.74 -4.92 -25.69
C LEU A 100 -7.85 -4.83 -24.65
N ASP A 101 -7.67 -5.39 -23.47
CA ASP A 101 -8.69 -5.30 -22.43
C ASP A 101 -8.84 -3.84 -21.98
N PRO A 102 -10.06 -3.26 -22.05
CA PRO A 102 -10.29 -1.87 -21.64
C PRO A 102 -9.93 -1.61 -20.18
N ARG A 103 -9.89 -2.66 -19.33
CA ARG A 103 -9.49 -2.53 -17.93
C ARG A 103 -8.01 -2.12 -17.78
N ASN A 104 -7.15 -2.38 -18.77
CA ASN A 104 -5.76 -1.90 -18.79
C ASN A 104 -5.66 -0.36 -18.77
N LEU A 105 -6.75 0.35 -19.11
CA LEU A 105 -6.79 1.82 -19.02
C LEU A 105 -6.98 2.33 -17.59
N LEU A 106 -7.42 1.50 -16.64
CA LEU A 106 -7.74 1.96 -15.29
C LEU A 106 -6.51 2.45 -14.52
N LYS A 107 -5.37 1.74 -14.63
CA LYS A 107 -4.10 2.17 -14.02
C LYS A 107 -3.57 3.49 -14.59
N PRO A 108 -3.39 3.68 -15.91
CA PRO A 108 -2.91 4.95 -16.45
C PRO A 108 -3.90 6.10 -16.24
N LEU A 109 -5.21 5.86 -16.34
CA LEU A 109 -6.21 6.89 -16.02
C LEU A 109 -6.16 7.29 -14.56
N SER A 110 -6.02 6.32 -13.64
CA SER A 110 -5.84 6.61 -12.22
C SER A 110 -4.55 7.39 -11.96
N SER A 111 -3.45 7.06 -12.65
CA SER A 111 -2.19 7.80 -12.57
C SER A 111 -2.37 9.27 -12.98
N ILE A 112 -2.98 9.53 -14.14
CA ILE A 112 -3.28 10.89 -14.60
C ILE A 112 -4.18 11.63 -13.59
N ALA A 113 -5.24 10.97 -13.12
CA ALA A 113 -6.14 11.55 -12.13
C ALA A 113 -5.40 11.90 -10.84
N MET A 114 -4.46 11.06 -10.39
CA MET A 114 -3.67 11.32 -9.19
C MET A 114 -2.61 12.39 -9.40
N THR A 115 -2.07 12.56 -10.60
CA THR A 115 -1.22 13.71 -10.95
C THR A 115 -2.01 15.03 -10.86
N ILE A 116 -3.23 15.08 -11.42
CA ILE A 116 -4.11 16.25 -11.32
C ILE A 116 -4.49 16.51 -9.86
N HIS A 117 -4.80 15.45 -9.10
CA HIS A 117 -5.10 15.56 -7.68
C HIS A 117 -3.91 16.07 -6.87
N ALA A 118 -2.68 15.64 -7.16
CA ALA A 118 -1.48 16.12 -6.49
C ALA A 118 -1.20 17.59 -6.78
N TRP A 119 -1.52 18.05 -7.99
CA TRP A 119 -1.45 19.46 -8.36
C TRP A 119 -2.48 20.32 -7.62
N ALA A 120 -3.74 19.85 -7.54
CA ALA A 120 -4.82 20.59 -6.88
C ALA A 120 -4.73 20.57 -5.34
N TRP A 121 -4.29 19.44 -4.77
CA TRP A 121 -4.08 19.25 -3.33
C TRP A 121 -2.66 18.74 -3.10
N PRO A 122 -1.65 19.63 -2.98
CA PRO A 122 -0.28 19.24 -2.70
C PRO A 122 -0.16 18.62 -1.31
N ASN A 123 0.74 17.65 -1.16
CA ASN A 123 1.06 17.09 0.16
C ASN A 123 2.10 18.01 0.82
N ARG A 124 1.66 18.88 1.73
CA ARG A 124 2.58 19.83 2.40
C ARG A 124 3.45 19.14 3.46
N ALA A 125 3.07 17.95 3.91
CA ALA A 125 3.85 17.20 4.87
C ALA A 125 5.10 16.59 4.25
N SER A 126 5.10 16.31 2.94
CA SER A 126 6.22 15.67 2.24
C SER A 126 7.25 16.67 1.73
N ASP A 127 8.53 16.27 1.77
CA ASP A 127 9.60 16.97 1.03
C ASP A 127 9.52 16.53 -0.45
N PRO A 128 9.26 17.45 -1.41
CA PRO A 128 9.19 17.13 -2.84
C PRO A 128 10.43 16.44 -3.39
N LYS A 129 11.61 16.62 -2.76
CA LYS A 129 12.86 15.97 -3.19
C LYS A 129 12.99 14.52 -2.73
N GLN A 130 12.24 14.15 -1.69
CA GLN A 130 12.29 12.82 -1.09
C GLN A 130 11.03 12.00 -1.39
N GLU A 131 9.97 12.62 -1.92
CA GLU A 131 8.71 11.92 -2.23
C GLU A 131 8.89 10.74 -3.19
N ASP A 132 9.88 10.79 -4.08
CA ASP A 132 10.19 9.75 -5.08
C ASP A 132 11.39 8.87 -4.70
N ILE A 133 11.87 8.93 -3.44
CA ILE A 133 13.13 8.27 -3.06
C ILE A 133 13.10 6.75 -3.27
N ILE A 134 11.93 6.12 -3.06
CA ILE A 134 11.77 4.67 -3.25
C ILE A 134 11.86 4.34 -4.74
N GLU A 135 11.14 5.11 -5.58
CA GLU A 135 11.15 5.02 -7.03
C GLU A 135 12.58 5.19 -7.59
N ARG A 136 13.33 6.17 -7.08
CA ARG A 136 14.73 6.39 -7.43
C ARG A 136 15.66 5.28 -6.96
N ALA A 137 15.29 4.54 -5.92
CA ALA A 137 16.11 3.47 -5.38
C ALA A 137 15.95 2.14 -6.12
N TYR A 138 14.81 1.87 -6.77
CA TYR A 138 14.54 0.60 -7.47
C TYR A 138 15.64 0.12 -8.43
N PRO A 139 16.23 0.97 -9.28
CA PRO A 139 17.30 0.54 -10.18
C PRO A 139 18.53 -0.03 -9.46
N HIS A 140 18.72 0.30 -8.18
CA HIS A 140 19.85 -0.23 -7.39
C HIS A 140 19.59 -1.62 -6.82
N PHE A 141 18.36 -2.13 -6.87
CA PHE A 141 17.99 -3.43 -6.32
C PHE A 141 17.12 -4.29 -7.24
N GLU A 142 16.93 -3.90 -8.50
CA GLU A 142 16.17 -4.69 -9.49
C GLU A 142 16.73 -6.12 -9.67
N ASP A 143 18.05 -6.27 -9.62
CA ASP A 143 18.74 -7.54 -9.77
C ASP A 143 18.43 -8.54 -8.64
N ILE A 144 17.90 -8.09 -7.50
CA ILE A 144 17.54 -8.95 -6.36
C ILE A 144 16.44 -9.94 -6.74
N TRP A 145 15.56 -9.56 -7.69
CA TRP A 145 14.48 -10.39 -8.20
C TRP A 145 14.83 -11.08 -9.52
N SER A 146 16.11 -11.37 -9.75
CA SER A 146 16.56 -12.12 -10.92
C SER A 146 16.79 -13.62 -10.60
N GLY A 147 16.96 -14.42 -11.66
CA GLY A 147 17.30 -15.84 -11.55
C GLY A 147 16.32 -16.65 -10.70
N LYS A 148 16.81 -17.29 -9.64
CA LYS A 148 15.98 -18.12 -8.74
C LYS A 148 14.91 -17.34 -7.96
N ARG A 149 14.99 -16.01 -7.95
CA ARG A 149 14.05 -15.12 -7.24
C ARG A 149 13.09 -14.39 -8.18
N ALA A 150 13.19 -14.63 -9.48
CA ALA A 150 12.33 -14.02 -10.49
C ALA A 150 10.86 -14.35 -10.27
N GLU A 151 10.56 -15.59 -9.84
CA GLU A 151 9.21 -16.01 -9.51
C GLU A 151 8.99 -15.93 -7.99
N SER A 152 8.45 -14.82 -7.50
CA SER A 152 8.28 -14.59 -6.06
C SER A 152 7.08 -13.69 -5.73
N TRP A 153 6.63 -13.76 -4.47
CA TRP A 153 5.75 -12.75 -3.88
C TRP A 153 6.60 -11.72 -3.13
N TYR A 154 6.41 -10.44 -3.46
CA TYR A 154 7.08 -9.33 -2.80
C TYR A 154 6.09 -8.59 -1.91
N LEU A 155 6.42 -8.46 -0.61
CA LEU A 155 5.64 -7.67 0.34
C LEU A 155 6.08 -6.20 0.23
N GLU A 156 5.30 -5.40 -0.48
CA GLU A 156 5.58 -3.99 -0.74
C GLU A 156 5.27 -3.10 0.47
N GLY A 157 4.21 -3.43 1.21
CA GLY A 157 3.77 -2.65 2.36
C GLY A 157 3.07 -3.51 3.39
N LEU A 158 3.36 -3.27 4.66
CA LEU A 158 2.70 -3.91 5.79
C LEU A 158 2.47 -2.86 6.87
N ALA A 159 1.22 -2.55 7.18
CA ALA A 159 0.87 -1.64 8.26
C ALA A 159 -0.16 -2.28 9.19
N VAL A 160 0.02 -2.06 10.49
CA VAL A 160 -0.94 -2.48 11.51
C VAL A 160 -1.32 -1.24 12.29
N ARG A 161 -2.63 -1.02 12.45
CA ARG A 161 -3.14 0.14 13.16
C ARG A 161 -2.63 0.15 14.60
N PRO A 162 -2.19 1.29 15.15
CA PRO A 162 -1.49 1.33 16.45
C PRO A 162 -2.23 0.65 17.61
N ASP A 163 -3.56 0.78 17.68
CA ASP A 163 -4.46 0.18 18.67
C ASP A 163 -4.64 -1.35 18.52
N PHE A 164 -4.32 -1.90 17.35
CA PHE A 164 -4.36 -3.34 17.03
C PHE A 164 -2.97 -4.01 17.02
N GLN A 165 -1.91 -3.28 17.35
CA GLN A 165 -0.57 -3.84 17.50
C GLN A 165 -0.49 -4.84 18.65
N ARG A 166 0.52 -5.74 18.59
CA ARG A 166 0.72 -6.85 19.53
C ARG A 166 -0.42 -7.89 19.59
N ARG A 167 -1.31 -7.88 18.60
CA ARG A 167 -2.41 -8.87 18.43
C ARG A 167 -2.18 -9.86 17.28
N ASN A 168 -0.93 -10.02 16.82
CA ASN A 168 -0.54 -10.89 15.71
C ASN A 168 -1.24 -10.57 14.35
N VAL A 169 -1.77 -9.35 14.17
CA VAL A 169 -2.37 -8.90 12.89
C VAL A 169 -1.34 -8.98 11.76
N GLY A 170 -0.16 -8.39 11.94
CA GLY A 170 0.91 -8.42 10.94
C GLY A 170 1.35 -9.84 10.60
N ARG A 171 1.41 -10.74 11.60
CA ARG A 171 1.72 -12.16 11.36
C ARG A 171 0.70 -12.83 10.45
N LYS A 172 -0.59 -12.62 10.67
CA LYS A 172 -1.66 -13.17 9.81
C LYS A 172 -1.53 -12.65 8.37
N LEU A 173 -1.33 -11.35 8.21
CA LEU A 173 -1.15 -10.72 6.88
C LEU A 173 0.07 -11.27 6.13
N VAL A 174 1.18 -11.50 6.84
CA VAL A 174 2.40 -12.09 6.26
C VAL A 174 2.19 -13.56 5.90
N GLN A 175 1.55 -14.32 6.79
CA GLN A 175 1.31 -15.75 6.60
C GLN A 175 0.54 -16.04 5.31
N TRP A 176 -0.44 -15.20 4.94
CA TRP A 176 -1.16 -15.34 3.68
C TRP A 176 -0.23 -15.43 2.46
N GLY A 177 0.79 -14.56 2.38
CA GLY A 177 1.71 -14.51 1.25
C GLY A 177 2.72 -15.65 1.23
N LEU A 178 3.01 -16.24 2.39
CA LEU A 178 3.86 -17.43 2.50
C LEU A 178 3.13 -18.72 2.11
N GLU A 179 1.80 -18.71 2.11
CA GLU A 179 0.94 -19.86 1.79
C GLU A 179 0.46 -19.90 0.33
N GLN A 180 0.76 -18.87 -0.48
CA GLN A 180 0.45 -18.82 -1.91
C GLN A 180 1.44 -19.62 -2.76
#